data_AF-A0A6B3EX42-F1
#
_entry.id   AF-A0A6B3EX42-F1
#
_cell.length_a   1.000
_cell.length_b   1.000
_cell.length_c   1.000
_cell.angle_alpha   90.00
_cell.angle_beta   90.00
_cell.angle_gamma   90.00
#
_symmetry.space_group_name_H-M   'P 1'
#
loop_
_entity.id
_entity.type
_entity.pdbx_description
1 polymer ?
#
loop_
_entity_poly.entity_id
_entity_poly.type
_entity_poly.pdbx_seq_one_letter_code
_entity_poly.pdbx_strand_id
1 'polypeptide(L)'
;DSLAQSAAGEVDRYSLILANPPFAGSLDYDSTAADLQKVVKTKKTELLFLALFLRLLKPGGRAAVIVPEGVLFGSSKAHKELRKLLVEGHKLDAVVQLPSGV
;
A
#
# COMPACT_ATOMS: atom_id res chain seq x y z
N ASP A 1 4.30 8.70 -12.61
CA ASP A 1 4.16 8.62 -11.14
C ASP A 1 3.00 7.68 -10.84
N SER A 2 3.28 6.53 -10.22
CA SER A 2 2.29 5.44 -10.05
C SER A 2 1.17 5.77 -9.07
N LEU A 3 1.37 6.77 -8.21
CA LEU A 3 0.38 7.21 -7.23
C LEU A 3 -0.50 8.37 -7.75
N ALA A 4 -0.19 8.92 -8.92
CA ALA A 4 -0.90 10.05 -9.51
C ALA A 4 -2.18 9.63 -10.25
N GLN A 5 -3.09 10.58 -10.45
CA GLN A 5 -4.38 10.35 -11.11
C GLN A 5 -4.25 9.78 -12.54
N SER A 6 -3.17 10.09 -13.26
CA SER A 6 -2.91 9.55 -14.60
C SER A 6 -2.72 8.03 -14.61
N ALA A 7 -2.38 7.41 -13.46
CA ALA A 7 -2.24 5.97 -13.28
C ALA A 7 -3.48 5.30 -12.66
N ALA A 8 -4.58 6.03 -12.45
CA ALA A 8 -5.75 5.53 -11.71
C ALA A 8 -6.61 4.50 -12.47
N GLY A 9 -6.41 4.33 -13.79
CA GLY A 9 -7.20 3.42 -14.63
C GLY A 9 -6.81 1.94 -14.51
N GLU A 10 -5.76 1.62 -13.76
CA GLU A 10 -5.33 0.25 -13.54
C GLU A 10 -5.93 -0.31 -12.25
N VAL A 11 -6.87 -1.25 -12.42
CA VAL A 11 -7.57 -2.00 -11.37
C VAL A 11 -7.67 -3.46 -11.82
N ASP A 12 -7.52 -4.41 -10.89
CA ASP A 12 -7.66 -5.85 -11.13
C ASP A 12 -6.84 -6.37 -12.33
N ARG A 13 -5.62 -5.87 -12.49
CA ARG A 13 -4.76 -6.19 -13.65
C ARG A 13 -3.85 -7.39 -13.38
N TYR A 14 -3.40 -7.55 -12.14
CA TYR A 14 -2.30 -8.48 -11.82
C TYR A 14 -2.76 -9.59 -10.87
N SER A 15 -2.29 -10.82 -11.11
CA SER A 15 -2.47 -11.94 -10.19
C SER A 15 -1.33 -12.07 -9.18
N LEU A 16 -0.17 -11.46 -9.47
CA LEU A 16 1.03 -11.45 -8.62
C LEU A 16 1.68 -10.07 -8.66
N ILE A 17 2.00 -9.53 -7.49
CA ILE A 17 2.83 -8.32 -7.34
C ILE A 17 4.03 -8.66 -6.46
N LEU A 18 5.24 -8.36 -6.95
CA LEU A 18 6.49 -8.42 -6.19
C LEU A 18 7.11 -7.02 -6.25
N ALA A 19 7.25 -6.35 -5.10
CA ALA A 19 7.68 -4.95 -5.12
C ALA A 19 8.55 -4.56 -3.94
N ASN A 20 9.47 -3.66 -4.22
CA ASN A 20 10.21 -2.89 -3.22
C ASN A 20 9.89 -1.39 -3.43
N PRO A 21 8.72 -0.91 -2.96
CA PRO A 21 8.33 0.48 -3.13
C PRO A 21 9.29 1.42 -2.38
N PRO A 22 9.39 2.70 -2.78
CA PRO A 22 10.11 3.70 -2.00
C PRO A 22 9.64 3.73 -0.54
N PHE A 23 10.59 3.76 0.41
CA PHE A 23 10.29 3.60 1.84
C PHE A 23 9.82 4.86 2.53
N ALA A 24 10.14 6.05 2.02
CA ALA A 24 9.80 7.28 2.70
C ALA A 24 9.51 8.39 1.68
N GLY A 25 8.61 9.29 2.09
CA GLY A 25 8.19 10.42 1.28
C GLY A 25 6.75 10.79 1.57
N SER A 26 6.39 12.02 1.23
CA SER A 26 5.03 12.52 1.34
C SER A 26 4.58 13.13 0.02
N LEU A 27 3.35 12.84 -0.38
CA LEU A 27 2.67 13.49 -1.51
C LEU A 27 1.53 14.35 -0.99
N ASP A 28 1.21 15.40 -1.72
CA ASP A 28 0.00 16.15 -1.47
C ASP A 28 -1.24 15.36 -1.85
N TYR A 29 -2.36 15.70 -1.22
CA TYR A 29 -3.62 15.01 -1.49
C TYR A 29 -4.04 15.19 -2.95
N ASP A 30 -3.78 16.37 -3.51
CA ASP A 30 -4.20 16.74 -4.87
C ASP A 30 -3.30 16.13 -5.95
N SER A 31 -2.09 15.69 -5.58
CA SER A 31 -1.18 14.95 -6.48
C SER A 31 -1.39 13.44 -6.42
N THR A 32 -2.21 12.95 -5.48
CA THR A 32 -2.51 11.52 -5.32
C THR A 32 -3.84 11.17 -5.97
N ALA A 33 -3.92 10.01 -6.60
CA ALA A 33 -5.15 9.50 -7.19
C ALA A 33 -6.29 9.44 -6.15
N ALA A 34 -7.46 9.95 -6.54
CA ALA A 34 -8.57 10.17 -5.62
C ALA A 34 -9.13 8.87 -5.03
N ASP A 35 -9.01 7.76 -5.75
CA ASP A 35 -9.42 6.44 -5.33
C ASP A 35 -8.49 5.84 -4.26
N LEU A 36 -7.18 6.03 -4.35
CA LEU A 36 -6.24 5.64 -3.30
C LEU A 36 -6.55 6.38 -1.98
N GLN A 37 -6.90 7.67 -2.09
CA GLN A 37 -7.29 8.49 -0.94
C GLN A 37 -8.62 8.08 -0.30
N LYS A 38 -9.47 7.30 -1.01
CA LYS A 38 -10.69 6.70 -0.45
C LYS A 38 -10.40 5.42 0.33
N VAL A 39 -9.34 4.68 -0.04
CA VAL A 39 -8.92 3.47 0.68
C VAL A 39 -8.25 3.84 2.00
N VAL A 40 -7.31 4.79 1.95
CA VAL A 40 -6.58 5.27 3.13
C VAL A 40 -6.23 6.74 2.95
N LYS A 41 -6.79 7.60 3.79
CA LYS A 41 -6.56 9.05 3.72
C LYS A 41 -5.21 9.40 4.34
N THR A 42 -4.18 9.58 3.52
CA THR A 42 -2.82 9.89 3.98
C THR A 42 -1.97 10.56 2.91
N LYS A 43 -0.92 11.26 3.35
CA LYS A 43 0.15 11.78 2.48
C LYS A 43 1.35 10.82 2.40
N LYS A 44 1.43 9.82 3.28
CA LYS A 44 2.58 8.91 3.40
C LYS A 44 2.61 7.93 2.23
N THR A 45 3.66 8.04 1.41
CA THR A 45 3.85 7.21 0.22
C THR A 45 3.87 5.71 0.52
N GLU A 46 4.52 5.29 1.61
CA GLU A 46 4.58 3.89 2.08
C GLU A 46 3.19 3.23 2.23
N LEU A 47 2.18 3.98 2.71
CA LEU A 47 0.81 3.50 2.87
C LEU A 47 0.02 3.56 1.55
N LEU A 48 0.29 4.59 0.74
CA LEU A 48 -0.35 4.77 -0.57
C LEU A 48 0.06 3.68 -1.56
N PHE A 49 1.31 3.20 -1.52
CA PHE A 49 1.76 2.08 -2.33
C PHE A 49 1.04 0.78 -1.97
N LEU A 50 0.80 0.51 -0.69
CA LEU A 50 0.00 -0.65 -0.28
C LEU A 50 -1.45 -0.54 -0.79
N ALA A 51 -2.07 0.63 -0.68
CA ALA A 51 -3.40 0.85 -1.25
C ALA A 51 -3.42 0.64 -2.78
N LEU A 52 -2.38 1.09 -3.47
CA LEU A 52 -2.21 0.87 -4.90
C LEU A 52 -2.13 -0.62 -5.23
N PHE A 53 -1.30 -1.39 -4.51
CA PHE A 53 -1.16 -2.82 -4.78
C PHE A 53 -2.47 -3.58 -4.55
N LEU A 54 -3.22 -3.25 -3.49
CA LEU A 54 -4.54 -3.84 -3.26
C LEU A 54 -5.52 -3.54 -4.41
N ARG A 55 -5.50 -2.31 -4.96
CA ARG A 55 -6.31 -1.94 -6.14
C ARG A 55 -5.90 -2.70 -7.41
N LEU A 56 -4.60 -2.93 -7.58
CA LEU A 56 -4.03 -3.55 -8.77
C LEU A 56 -4.23 -5.07 -8.82
N LEU A 57 -4.38 -5.71 -7.66
CA LEU A 57 -4.58 -7.14 -7.53
C LEU A 57 -5.98 -7.56 -7.95
N LYS A 58 -6.06 -8.56 -8.84
CA LYS A 58 -7.30 -9.30 -9.09
C LYS A 58 -7.80 -9.96 -7.81
N PRO A 59 -9.12 -10.22 -7.67
CA PRO A 59 -9.63 -11.13 -6.66
C PRO A 59 -8.87 -12.47 -6.69
N GLY A 60 -8.36 -12.90 -5.54
CA GLY A 60 -7.52 -14.11 -5.40
C GLY A 60 -6.05 -13.93 -5.81
N GLY A 61 -5.65 -12.74 -6.28
CA GLY A 61 -4.25 -12.38 -6.49
C GLY A 61 -3.47 -12.26 -5.17
N ARG A 62 -2.14 -12.25 -5.27
CA ARG A 62 -1.23 -12.20 -4.12
C ARG A 62 -0.10 -11.20 -4.32
N ALA A 63 0.40 -10.64 -3.21
CA ALA A 63 1.54 -9.75 -3.23
C ALA A 63 2.59 -10.11 -2.18
N ALA A 64 3.86 -9.87 -2.51
CA ALA A 64 4.95 -9.82 -1.54
C ALA A 64 5.66 -8.47 -1.71
N VAL A 65 5.64 -7.66 -0.67
CA VAL A 65 6.07 -6.27 -0.73
C VAL A 65 6.95 -5.92 0.46
N ILE A 66 8.05 -5.23 0.21
CA ILE A 66 8.93 -4.73 1.27
C ILE A 66 8.35 -3.41 1.77
N VAL A 67 8.19 -3.29 3.09
CA VAL A 67 7.66 -2.09 3.74
C VAL A 67 8.54 -1.70 4.92
N PRO A 68 8.64 -0.40 5.24
CA PRO A 68 9.30 0.03 6.47
C PRO A 68 8.48 -0.38 7.71
N GLU A 69 9.15 -0.47 8.86
CA GLU A 69 8.52 -0.81 10.15
C GLU A 69 7.34 0.11 10.52
N GLY A 70 7.36 1.35 10.03
CA GLY A 70 6.30 2.33 10.23
C GLY A 70 4.92 1.82 9.80
N VAL A 71 4.84 0.95 8.78
CA VAL A 71 3.57 0.33 8.36
C VAL A 71 3.00 -0.56 9.47
N LEU A 72 3.85 -1.32 10.16
CA LEU A 72 3.44 -2.26 11.21
C LEU A 72 3.10 -1.55 12.52
N PHE A 73 3.86 -0.53 12.90
CA PHE A 73 3.77 0.07 14.24
C PHE A 73 3.24 1.50 14.28
N GLY A 74 3.07 2.15 13.12
CA GLY A 74 2.53 3.50 13.04
C GLY A 74 1.15 3.61 13.70
N SER A 75 0.92 4.71 14.41
CA SER A 75 -0.24 4.89 15.30
C SER A 75 -1.33 5.81 14.74
N SER A 76 -1.08 6.47 13.61
CA SER A 76 -2.09 7.36 13.00
C SER A 76 -3.30 6.56 12.52
N LYS A 77 -4.43 7.26 12.34
CA LYS A 77 -5.68 6.67 11.83
C LYS A 77 -5.45 5.88 10.54
N ALA A 78 -4.71 6.45 9.59
CA ALA A 78 -4.38 5.82 8.32
C ALA A 78 -3.60 4.50 8.47
N HIS A 79 -2.63 4.41 9.40
CA HIS A 79 -1.91 3.16 9.64
C HIS A 79 -2.82 2.09 10.22
N LYS A 80 -3.66 2.46 11.19
CA LYS A 80 -4.61 1.53 11.82
C LYS A 80 -5.65 1.03 10.83
N GLU A 81 -6.20 1.92 10.00
CA GLU A 81 -7.16 1.58 8.94
C GLU A 81 -6.54 0.66 7.89
N LEU A 82 -5.32 0.96 7.43
CA LEU A 82 -4.63 0.10 6.47
C LEU A 82 -4.36 -1.29 7.04
N ARG A 83 -3.84 -1.39 8.28
CA ARG A 83 -3.62 -2.70 8.91
C ARG A 83 -4.92 -3.46 9.09
N LYS A 84 -5.99 -2.79 9.53
CA LYS A 84 -7.33 -3.37 9.64
C LYS A 84 -7.81 -3.91 8.29
N LEU A 85 -7.67 -3.13 7.22
CA LEU A 85 -8.01 -3.55 5.86
C LEU A 85 -7.23 -4.81 5.44
N LEU A 86 -5.93 -4.87 5.74
CA LEU A 86 -5.10 -6.02 5.41
C LEU A 86 -5.50 -7.31 6.13
N VAL A 87 -5.93 -7.23 7.40
CA VAL A 87 -6.27 -8.43 8.19
C VAL A 87 -7.76 -8.81 8.14
N GLU A 88 -8.66 -7.85 7.96
CA GLU A 88 -10.11 -8.09 7.93
C GLU A 88 -10.67 -8.13 6.50
N GLY A 89 -10.12 -7.33 5.59
CA GLY A 89 -10.56 -7.23 4.19
C GLY A 89 -9.73 -8.08 3.21
N HIS A 90 -8.56 -8.55 3.65
CA HIS A 90 -7.65 -9.37 2.85
C HIS A 90 -7.05 -10.48 3.72
N LYS A 91 -6.19 -11.29 3.09
CA LYS A 91 -5.49 -12.39 3.76
C LYS A 91 -4.01 -12.04 3.91
N LEU A 92 -3.61 -11.66 5.13
CA LEU A 92 -2.20 -11.51 5.50
C LEU A 92 -1.65 -12.88 5.92
N ASP A 93 -0.95 -13.57 5.02
CA ASP A 93 -0.39 -14.89 5.31
C ASP A 93 0.84 -14.84 6.22
N ALA A 94 1.72 -13.86 6.03
CA ALA A 94 2.96 -13.74 6.80
C ALA A 94 3.51 -12.32 6.84
N VAL A 95 4.27 -12.03 7.89
CA VAL A 95 5.17 -10.87 7.99
C VAL A 95 6.56 -11.42 8.27
N VAL A 96 7.52 -11.11 7.40
CA VAL A 96 8.92 -11.54 7.55
C VAL A 96 9.76 -10.33 7.90
N GLN A 97 10.41 -10.36 9.07
CA GLN A 97 11.33 -9.31 9.48
C GLN A 97 12.71 -9.57 8.85
N LEU A 98 13.21 -8.58 8.12
CA LEU A 98 14.56 -8.62 7.55
C LEU A 98 15.59 -8.19 8.61
N PRO A 99 16.84 -8.72 8.56
CA PRO A 99 17.89 -8.30 9.48
C PRO A 99 18.25 -6.82 9.28
N SER A 100 18.89 -6.20 10.27
CA SER A 100 19.36 -4.82 10.11
C SER A 100 20.46 -4.71 9.05
N GLY A 101 20.43 -3.65 8.24
CA GLY A 101 21.49 -3.34 7.26
C GLY A 101 21.29 -3.89 5.84
N VAL A 102 20.10 -4.44 5.54
CA VAL A 102 19.65 -4.73 4.16
C VAL A 102 18.87 -3.56 3.57
#